data_AF-A0A1F4P6A5-F1
#
_entry.id   AF-A0A1F4P6A5-F1
#
_cell.length_a   1.000
_cell.length_b   1.000
_cell.length_c   1.000
_cell.angle_alpha   90.00
_cell.angle_beta   90.00
_cell.angle_gamma   90.00
#
_symmetry.space_group_name_H-M   'P 1'
#
loop_
_entity.id
_entity.type
_entity.pdbx_description
1 polymer ?
#
loop_
_entity_poly.entity_id
_entity_poly.type
_entity_poly.pdbx_seq_one_letter_code
_entity_poly.pdbx_strand_id
1 'polypeptide(L)'
;MKQLLALLATLFLLASCGGIPLRSVPRLMQLQGQLLEANPAEFMVALQVDARMVPPPGAAPLLVIKVTPREPAAFAAIDKKLPLQLAVASGATLGLEQPLAGRRWLLYSMPTATQAALRQIQDTVKRAKAGGQGGSLSVGIEQDSMAAAVTDPALAHTRWDTWLQTRQRDGFFEAWSGTPAQLQQASKK
;
A
#
# COMPACT_ATOMS: atom_id res chain seq x y z
N MET A 1 21.34 3.51 42.60
CA MET A 1 20.11 3.94 41.92
C MET A 1 20.42 4.65 40.60
N LYS A 2 21.01 3.97 39.61
CA LYS A 2 21.37 4.57 38.30
C LYS A 2 21.05 3.67 37.09
N GLN A 3 20.49 2.49 37.32
CA GLN A 3 20.19 1.51 36.25
C GLN A 3 18.70 1.37 35.91
N LEU A 4 17.79 2.04 36.65
CA LEU A 4 16.34 1.97 36.34
C LEU A 4 15.87 3.01 35.30
N LEU A 5 16.65 4.05 35.00
CA LEU A 5 16.23 5.09 34.04
C LEU A 5 16.56 4.77 32.58
N ALA A 6 17.39 3.76 32.29
CA ALA A 6 17.78 3.44 30.93
C ALA A 6 16.74 2.60 30.16
N LEU A 7 15.77 1.99 30.84
CA LEU A 7 14.71 1.19 30.20
C LEU A 7 13.49 2.00 29.75
N LEU A 8 13.33 3.26 30.20
CA LEU A 8 12.15 4.07 29.85
C LEU A 8 12.31 4.84 28.53
N ALA A 9 13.50 4.93 27.96
CA ALA A 9 13.79 5.74 26.78
C ALA A 9 13.55 5.00 25.44
N THR A 10 13.36 3.68 25.45
CA THR A 10 13.27 2.87 24.22
C THR A 10 11.84 2.56 23.76
N LEU A 11 10.82 2.96 24.53
CA LEU A 11 9.41 2.63 24.24
C LEU A 11 8.64 3.71 23.45
N PHE A 12 9.25 4.85 23.13
CA PHE A 12 8.55 5.98 22.49
C PHE A 12 8.73 6.12 20.96
N LEU A 13 9.47 5.22 20.30
CA LEU A 13 9.66 5.25 18.84
C LEU A 13 8.58 4.55 18.02
N LEU A 14 7.54 3.99 18.66
CA LEU A 14 6.47 3.23 17.99
C LEU A 14 5.24 4.06 17.59
N ALA A 15 5.21 5.36 17.91
CA ALA A 15 4.01 6.20 17.72
C ALA A 15 3.88 6.83 16.32
N SER A 16 4.79 6.58 15.37
CA SER A 16 4.74 7.21 14.04
C SER A 16 4.10 6.35 12.93
N CYS A 17 3.81 5.07 13.18
CA CYS A 17 3.04 4.23 12.25
C CYS A 17 1.52 4.39 12.51
N GLY A 18 1.05 5.64 12.63
CA GLY A 18 -0.34 5.98 12.90
C GLY A 18 -1.25 5.44 11.81
N GLY A 19 -1.78 4.23 12.05
CA GLY A 19 -2.72 3.57 11.17
C GLY A 19 -2.26 2.25 10.55
N ILE A 20 -1.05 1.74 10.84
CA ILE A 20 -0.73 0.35 10.46
C ILE A 20 -1.32 -0.60 11.50
N PRO A 21 -2.26 -1.50 11.14
CA PRO A 21 -2.81 -2.46 12.10
C PRO A 21 -1.75 -3.48 12.53
N LEU A 22 -1.62 -3.74 13.83
CA LEU A 22 -0.63 -4.69 14.36
C LEU A 22 -0.78 -6.10 13.76
N ARG A 23 -2.01 -6.53 13.52
CA ARG A 23 -2.33 -7.82 12.86
C ARG A 23 -1.74 -7.95 11.45
N SER A 24 -1.47 -6.82 10.80
CA SER A 24 -1.03 -6.77 9.40
C SER A 24 0.48 -6.61 9.25
N VAL A 25 1.22 -6.33 10.33
CA VAL A 25 2.67 -6.15 10.29
C VAL A 25 3.39 -7.35 9.66
N PRO A 26 3.09 -8.62 9.99
CA PRO A 26 3.74 -9.76 9.35
C PRO A 26 3.52 -9.80 7.82
N ARG A 27 2.30 -9.48 7.37
CA ARG A 27 1.96 -9.42 5.94
C ARG A 27 2.69 -8.27 5.25
N LEU A 28 2.79 -7.10 5.89
CA LEU A 28 3.51 -5.95 5.35
C LEU A 28 5.02 -6.20 5.25
N MET A 29 5.64 -6.87 6.21
CA MET A 29 7.05 -7.26 6.14
C MET A 29 7.34 -8.21 4.97
N GLN A 30 6.36 -9.06 4.62
CA GLN A 30 6.46 -9.99 3.49
C GLN A 30 6.05 -9.38 2.14
N LEU A 31 5.44 -8.18 2.13
CA LEU A 31 4.85 -7.57 0.95
C LEU A 31 5.83 -7.47 -0.21
N GLN A 32 7.08 -7.08 0.06
CA GLN A 32 8.13 -6.94 -0.96
C GLN A 32 8.40 -8.28 -1.65
N GLY A 33 8.62 -9.35 -0.89
CA GLY A 33 8.84 -10.68 -1.44
C GLY A 33 7.61 -11.23 -2.14
N GLN A 34 6.42 -11.06 -1.53
CA GLN A 34 5.16 -11.47 -2.14
C GLN A 34 4.91 -10.78 -3.48
N LEU A 35 5.17 -9.48 -3.59
CA LEU A 35 4.98 -8.72 -4.83
C LEU A 35 5.96 -9.16 -5.93
N LEU A 36 7.18 -9.60 -5.57
CA LEU A 36 8.16 -10.11 -6.55
C LEU A 36 7.79 -11.48 -7.14
N GLU A 37 6.98 -12.25 -6.41
CA GLU A 37 6.58 -13.60 -6.77
C GLU A 37 5.12 -13.71 -7.23
N ALA A 38 4.29 -12.73 -6.88
CA ALA A 38 2.86 -12.75 -7.18
C ALA A 38 2.59 -12.60 -8.68
N ASN A 39 1.47 -13.19 -9.11
CA ASN A 39 0.88 -12.87 -10.40
C ASN A 39 0.32 -11.43 -10.35
N PRO A 40 0.80 -10.49 -11.19
CA PRO A 40 0.33 -9.11 -11.16
C PRO A 40 -1.18 -8.94 -11.39
N ALA A 41 -1.83 -9.91 -12.04
CA ALA A 41 -3.28 -9.88 -12.24
C ALA A 41 -4.08 -10.07 -10.93
N GLU A 42 -3.47 -10.65 -9.90
CA GLU A 42 -4.11 -10.88 -8.60
C GLU A 42 -3.91 -9.72 -7.63
N PHE A 43 -3.02 -8.77 -7.96
CA PHE A 43 -2.77 -7.63 -7.11
C PHE A 43 -3.98 -6.69 -7.12
N MET A 44 -4.50 -6.40 -5.93
CA MET A 44 -5.59 -5.48 -5.74
C MET A 44 -5.37 -4.55 -4.55
N VAL A 45 -5.94 -3.35 -4.66
CA VAL A 45 -6.07 -2.40 -3.56
C VAL A 45 -7.56 -2.17 -3.33
N ALA A 46 -8.01 -2.30 -2.09
CA ALA A 46 -9.37 -1.99 -1.70
C ALA A 46 -9.36 -0.85 -0.68
N LEU A 47 -10.16 0.18 -0.92
CA LEU A 47 -10.33 1.31 -0.01
C LEU A 47 -11.73 1.23 0.59
N GLN A 48 -11.81 1.21 1.92
CA GLN A 48 -13.08 1.38 2.62
C GLN A 48 -13.19 2.82 3.10
N VAL A 49 -14.17 3.54 2.57
CA VAL A 49 -14.29 5.01 2.71
C VAL A 49 -15.72 5.39 3.06
N ASP A 50 -15.94 6.64 3.48
CA ASP A 50 -17.28 7.20 3.66
C ASP A 50 -18.07 7.12 2.33
N ALA A 51 -19.35 6.75 2.42
CA ALA A 51 -20.21 6.56 1.25
C ALA A 51 -20.42 7.86 0.44
N ARG A 52 -20.28 9.02 1.08
CA ARG A 52 -20.38 10.35 0.44
C ARG A 52 -19.13 10.71 -0.37
N MET A 53 -18.00 10.05 -0.11
CA MET A 53 -16.76 10.32 -0.83
C MET A 53 -16.85 9.78 -2.25
N VAL A 54 -16.80 10.64 -3.25
CA VAL A 54 -16.78 10.27 -4.68
C VAL A 54 -15.37 10.50 -5.26
N PRO A 55 -14.68 9.44 -5.72
CA PRO A 55 -13.41 9.61 -6.42
C PRO A 55 -13.59 10.50 -7.65
N PRO A 56 -12.67 11.45 -7.89
CA PRO A 56 -12.64 12.16 -9.16
C PRO A 56 -12.56 11.19 -10.36
N PRO A 57 -13.09 11.56 -11.53
CA PRO A 57 -12.94 10.74 -12.74
C PRO A 57 -11.46 10.43 -13.02
N GLY A 58 -11.15 9.14 -13.23
CA GLY A 58 -9.77 8.69 -13.46
C GLY A 58 -8.89 8.64 -12.20
N ALA A 59 -9.42 8.97 -11.01
CA ALA A 59 -8.67 8.85 -9.77
C ALA A 59 -8.43 7.38 -9.41
N ALA A 60 -7.17 6.99 -9.47
CA ALA A 60 -6.71 5.68 -9.03
C ALA A 60 -5.46 5.82 -8.15
N PRO A 61 -5.24 4.90 -7.20
CA PRO A 61 -3.97 4.79 -6.52
C PRO A 61 -2.85 4.39 -7.49
N LEU A 62 -1.63 4.78 -7.14
CA LEU A 62 -0.40 4.36 -7.82
C LEU A 62 0.36 3.40 -6.90
N LEU A 63 0.76 2.25 -7.45
CA LEU A 63 1.74 1.39 -6.79
C LEU A 63 3.14 1.96 -7.08
N VAL A 64 3.81 2.43 -6.04
CA VAL A 64 5.17 2.96 -6.12
C VAL A 64 6.14 1.84 -5.85
N ILE A 65 7.06 1.61 -6.79
CA ILE A 65 8.12 0.62 -6.65
C ILE A 65 9.47 1.30 -6.86
N LYS A 66 10.32 1.17 -5.85
CA LYS A 66 11.70 1.63 -5.91
C LYS A 66 12.65 0.47 -5.69
N VAL A 67 13.55 0.23 -6.63
CA VAL A 67 14.64 -0.74 -6.50
C VAL A 67 15.95 0.00 -6.61
N THR A 68 16.81 -0.12 -5.60
CA THR A 68 18.13 0.52 -5.60
C THR A 68 19.21 -0.56 -5.47
N PRO A 69 20.12 -0.69 -6.45
CA PRO A 69 21.22 -1.64 -6.35
C PRO A 69 22.16 -1.24 -5.21
N ARG A 70 22.78 -2.21 -4.54
CA ARG A 70 23.79 -1.95 -3.51
C ARG A 70 25.01 -1.26 -4.09
N GLU A 71 25.50 -1.77 -5.21
CA GLU A 71 26.59 -1.18 -5.98
C GLU A 71 25.99 -0.38 -7.14
N PRO A 72 26.29 0.93 -7.24
CA PRO A 72 25.90 1.72 -8.40
C PRO A 72 26.35 1.01 -9.69
N ALA A 73 25.45 0.93 -10.68
CA ALA A 73 25.63 0.23 -11.96
C ALA A 73 25.60 -1.31 -11.97
N ALA A 74 25.42 -2.01 -10.83
CA ALA A 74 25.22 -3.47 -10.84
C ALA A 74 24.01 -3.88 -11.68
N PHE A 75 22.94 -3.10 -11.59
CA PHE A 75 21.78 -3.14 -12.48
C PHE A 75 21.08 -1.78 -12.46
N ALA A 76 20.16 -1.55 -13.40
CA ALA A 76 19.41 -0.29 -13.47
C ALA A 76 18.55 -0.10 -12.22
N ALA A 77 18.71 1.04 -11.54
CA ALA A 77 17.79 1.45 -10.50
C ALA A 77 16.38 1.65 -11.09
N ILE A 78 15.37 1.29 -10.32
CA ILE A 78 13.97 1.39 -10.72
C ILE A 78 13.31 2.38 -9.80
N ASP A 79 12.62 3.36 -10.36
CA ASP A 79 11.69 4.24 -9.66
C ASP A 79 10.47 4.39 -10.56
N LYS A 80 9.41 3.66 -10.23
CA LYS A 80 8.22 3.54 -11.07
C LYS A 80 6.96 3.75 -10.24
N LYS A 81 6.06 4.56 -10.78
CA LYS A 81 4.67 4.68 -10.34
C LYS A 81 3.80 3.92 -11.32
N LEU A 82 3.15 2.88 -10.83
CA LEU A 82 2.36 1.92 -11.59
C LEU A 82 0.87 2.20 -11.35
N PRO A 83 0.13 2.76 -12.33
CA PRO A 83 -1.25 3.12 -12.12
C PRO A 83 -2.14 1.88 -12.00
N LEU A 84 -3.04 1.91 -11.01
CA LEU A 84 -4.15 0.98 -10.92
C LEU A 84 -5.35 1.51 -11.70
N GLN A 85 -6.38 0.69 -11.81
CA GLN A 85 -7.66 1.08 -12.38
C GLN A 85 -8.80 0.62 -11.48
N LEU A 86 -9.89 1.40 -11.45
CA LEU A 86 -11.10 1.00 -10.75
C LEU A 86 -11.62 -0.33 -11.34
N ALA A 87 -11.83 -1.31 -10.47
CA ALA A 87 -12.40 -2.60 -10.81
C ALA A 87 -13.91 -2.58 -10.58
N VAL A 88 -14.67 -3.20 -11.49
CA VAL A 88 -16.14 -3.33 -11.41
C VAL A 88 -16.57 -4.53 -10.55
N ALA A 89 -15.62 -5.17 -9.84
CA ALA A 89 -15.89 -6.34 -9.03
C ALA A 89 -16.71 -5.99 -7.77
N SER A 90 -17.57 -6.92 -7.33
CA SER A 90 -18.22 -6.84 -6.02
C SER A 90 -17.23 -7.25 -4.94
N GLY A 91 -17.08 -6.45 -3.87
CA GLY A 91 -16.20 -6.79 -2.75
C GLY A 91 -16.49 -8.18 -2.16
N ALA A 92 -17.77 -8.56 -2.10
CA ALA A 92 -18.19 -9.88 -1.60
C ALA A 92 -17.64 -11.03 -2.45
N THR A 93 -17.53 -10.86 -3.77
CA THR A 93 -16.94 -11.87 -4.67
C THR A 93 -15.44 -12.08 -4.46
N LEU A 94 -14.79 -11.14 -3.77
CA LEU A 94 -13.36 -11.15 -3.48
C LEU A 94 -13.06 -11.44 -1.99
N GLY A 95 -14.07 -11.87 -1.22
CA GLY A 95 -13.91 -12.20 0.19
C GLY A 95 -13.79 -10.98 1.11
N LEU A 96 -14.09 -9.77 0.63
CA LEU A 96 -14.22 -8.60 1.49
C LEU A 96 -15.56 -8.65 2.22
N GLU A 97 -15.54 -8.35 3.53
CA GLU A 97 -16.74 -8.18 4.32
C GLU A 97 -17.61 -7.03 3.78
N GLN A 98 -18.91 -7.09 4.05
CA GLN A 98 -19.80 -5.99 3.69
C GLN A 98 -19.34 -4.70 4.39
N PRO A 99 -19.37 -3.55 3.69
CA PRO A 99 -19.02 -2.30 4.33
C PRO A 99 -20.06 -1.96 5.41
N LEU A 100 -19.58 -1.46 6.56
CA LEU A 100 -20.46 -0.95 7.61
C LEU A 100 -21.37 0.17 7.06
N ALA A 101 -22.50 0.41 7.72
CA ALA A 101 -23.44 1.45 7.32
C ALA A 101 -22.74 2.81 7.11
N GLY A 102 -23.08 3.50 6.02
CA GLY A 102 -22.47 4.77 5.64
C GLY A 102 -21.06 4.65 5.04
N ARG A 103 -20.58 3.43 4.77
CA ARG A 103 -19.28 3.17 4.12
C ARG A 103 -19.45 2.45 2.80
N ARG A 104 -18.42 2.50 1.95
CA ARG A 104 -18.38 1.75 0.70
C ARG A 104 -16.97 1.27 0.37
N TRP A 105 -16.91 0.25 -0.48
CA TRP A 105 -15.66 -0.23 -1.06
C TRP A 105 -15.38 0.46 -2.39
N LEU A 106 -14.12 0.82 -2.60
CA LEU A 106 -13.55 1.14 -3.90
C LEU A 106 -12.44 0.14 -4.18
N LEU A 107 -12.57 -0.61 -5.26
CA LEU A 107 -11.67 -1.70 -5.59
C LEU A 107 -10.84 -1.31 -6.80
N TYR A 108 -9.54 -1.56 -6.72
CA TYR A 108 -8.60 -1.25 -7.77
C TYR A 108 -7.77 -2.47 -8.12
N SER A 109 -7.58 -2.69 -9.41
CA SER A 109 -6.77 -3.79 -9.98
C SER A 109 -5.69 -3.22 -10.89
N MET A 110 -4.68 -4.02 -11.22
CA MET A 110 -3.72 -3.61 -12.25
C MET A 110 -4.29 -3.81 -13.67
N PRO A 111 -4.30 -2.77 -14.54
CA PRO A 111 -4.52 -2.96 -15.96
C PRO A 111 -3.41 -3.81 -16.59
N THR A 112 -3.69 -4.45 -17.73
CA THR A 112 -2.74 -5.32 -18.45
C THR A 112 -1.39 -4.66 -18.73
N ALA A 113 -1.38 -3.37 -19.09
CA ALA A 113 -0.14 -2.62 -19.32
C ALA A 113 0.70 -2.48 -18.04
N THR A 114 0.06 -2.16 -16.91
CA THR A 114 0.71 -2.08 -15.61
C THR A 114 1.20 -3.45 -15.13
N GLN A 115 0.43 -4.52 -15.39
CA GLN A 115 0.87 -5.88 -15.09
C GLN A 115 2.15 -6.24 -15.84
N ALA A 116 2.26 -5.89 -17.13
CA ALA A 116 3.48 -6.12 -17.91
C ALA A 116 4.68 -5.35 -17.34
N ALA A 117 4.47 -4.09 -16.93
CA ALA A 117 5.51 -3.30 -16.27
C ALA A 117 5.97 -3.95 -14.95
N LEU A 118 5.05 -4.46 -14.12
CA LEU A 118 5.43 -5.18 -12.91
C LEU A 118 6.23 -6.46 -13.22
N ARG A 119 5.82 -7.25 -14.23
CA ARG A 119 6.59 -8.45 -14.63
C ARG A 119 8.04 -8.10 -15.01
N GLN A 120 8.24 -7.03 -15.77
CA GLN A 120 9.58 -6.57 -16.14
C GLN A 120 10.44 -6.20 -14.92
N ILE A 121 9.83 -5.57 -13.90
CA ILE A 121 10.49 -5.26 -12.64
C ILE A 121 10.85 -6.56 -11.90
N GLN A 122 9.90 -7.49 -11.79
CA GLN A 122 10.11 -8.80 -11.16
C GLN A 122 11.28 -9.55 -11.83
N ASP A 123 11.34 -9.58 -13.16
CA ASP A 123 12.40 -10.25 -13.92
C ASP A 123 13.76 -9.57 -13.75
N THR A 124 13.79 -8.25 -13.65
CA THR A 124 15.03 -7.51 -13.36
C THR A 124 15.56 -7.87 -11.97
N VAL A 125 14.71 -7.88 -10.95
CA VAL A 125 15.10 -8.25 -9.59
C VAL A 125 15.52 -9.72 -9.50
N LYS A 126 14.81 -10.62 -10.16
CA LYS A 126 15.17 -12.06 -10.21
C LYS A 126 16.53 -12.28 -10.85
N ARG A 127 16.83 -11.62 -11.97
CA ARG A 127 18.15 -11.69 -12.64
C ARG A 127 19.26 -11.14 -11.76
N ALA A 128 19.05 -9.98 -11.12
CA ALA A 128 20.02 -9.41 -10.19
C ALA A 128 20.32 -10.38 -9.04
N LYS A 129 19.29 -10.96 -8.42
CA LYS A 129 19.43 -11.95 -7.35
C LYS A 129 20.17 -13.21 -7.81
N ALA A 130 19.88 -13.72 -9.00
CA ALA A 130 20.56 -14.89 -9.57
C ALA A 130 22.04 -14.63 -9.87
N GLY A 131 22.39 -13.40 -10.26
CA GLY A 131 23.77 -12.95 -10.45
C GLY A 131 24.51 -12.60 -9.15
N GLY A 132 23.93 -12.85 -7.98
CA GLY A 132 24.52 -12.51 -6.68
C GLY A 132 24.50 -11.02 -6.34
N GLN A 133 23.81 -10.19 -7.13
CA GLN A 133 23.73 -8.75 -6.92
C GLN A 133 22.68 -8.42 -5.86
N GLY A 134 23.05 -7.57 -4.90
CA GLY A 134 22.17 -7.12 -3.81
C GLY A 134 21.57 -5.74 -4.06
N GLY A 135 20.59 -5.37 -3.24
CA GLY A 135 19.96 -4.05 -3.27
C GLY A 135 18.82 -3.92 -2.25
N SER A 136 18.11 -2.80 -2.31
CA SER A 136 16.87 -2.57 -1.57
C SER A 136 15.67 -2.53 -2.53
N LEU A 137 14.52 -2.98 -2.02
CA LEU A 137 13.22 -2.85 -2.66
C LEU A 137 12.29 -2.13 -1.69
N SER A 138 11.64 -1.07 -2.16
CA SER A 138 10.58 -0.37 -1.45
C SER A 138 9.30 -0.44 -2.27
N VAL A 139 8.19 -0.68 -1.58
CA VAL A 139 6.85 -0.73 -2.15
C VAL A 139 5.98 0.24 -1.37
N GLY A 140 5.23 1.09 -2.06
CA GLY A 140 4.30 2.04 -1.47
C GLY A 140 3.02 2.15 -2.28
N ILE A 141 1.96 2.68 -1.66
CA ILE A 141 0.73 3.06 -2.35
C ILE A 141 0.57 4.57 -2.21
N GLU A 142 0.47 5.25 -3.34
CA GLU A 142 0.25 6.69 -3.41
C GLU A 142 -1.20 6.95 -3.83
N GLN A 143 -1.87 7.89 -3.16
CA GLN A 143 -3.30 8.18 -3.33
C GLN A 143 -3.55 9.67 -3.55
N ASP A 144 -2.62 10.36 -4.22
CA ASP A 144 -2.67 11.81 -4.46
C ASP A 144 -3.93 12.24 -5.22
N SER A 145 -4.48 11.34 -6.05
CA SER A 145 -5.75 11.55 -6.75
C SER A 145 -6.96 11.70 -5.81
N MET A 146 -6.81 11.35 -4.54
CA MET A 146 -7.83 11.53 -3.49
C MET A 146 -7.60 12.79 -2.64
N ALA A 147 -6.61 13.64 -2.96
CA ALA A 147 -6.26 14.80 -2.15
C ALA A 147 -7.44 15.73 -1.87
N ALA A 148 -8.30 15.98 -2.86
CA ALA A 148 -9.50 16.81 -2.69
C ALA A 148 -10.46 16.25 -1.61
N ALA A 149 -10.68 14.92 -1.63
CA ALA A 149 -11.50 14.26 -0.61
C ALA A 149 -10.81 14.22 0.75
N VAL A 150 -9.47 14.18 0.77
CA VAL A 150 -8.70 14.27 2.01
C VAL A 150 -8.84 15.65 2.65
N THR A 151 -8.98 16.71 1.86
CA THR A 151 -9.13 18.11 2.34
C THR A 151 -10.56 18.52 2.67
N ASP A 152 -11.56 17.69 2.36
CA ASP A 152 -12.97 17.99 2.65
C ASP A 152 -13.24 17.94 4.18
N PRO A 153 -13.65 19.06 4.80
CA PRO A 153 -13.98 19.10 6.23
C PRO A 153 -15.09 18.11 6.62
N ALA A 154 -16.04 17.83 5.73
CA ALA A 154 -17.13 16.89 5.98
C ALA A 154 -16.66 15.42 6.08
N LEU A 155 -15.46 15.13 5.57
CA LEU A 155 -14.84 13.82 5.57
C LEU A 155 -13.68 13.69 6.56
N ALA A 156 -13.21 14.79 7.14
CA ALA A 156 -11.99 14.88 7.96
C ALA A 156 -11.86 13.81 9.07
N HIS A 157 -12.98 13.45 9.70
CA HIS A 157 -13.04 12.50 10.82
C HIS A 157 -13.70 11.16 10.45
N THR A 158 -13.92 10.91 9.16
CA THR A 158 -14.48 9.65 8.68
C THR A 158 -13.40 8.56 8.64
N ARG A 159 -13.79 7.31 8.87
CA ARG A 159 -12.87 6.16 8.88
C ARG A 159 -12.51 5.73 7.47
N TRP A 160 -11.21 5.67 7.18
CA TRP A 160 -10.64 5.26 5.90
C TRP A 160 -9.67 4.11 6.13
N ASP A 161 -9.93 2.97 5.48
CA ASP A 161 -9.06 1.80 5.55
C ASP A 161 -8.50 1.48 4.15
N THR A 162 -7.21 1.17 4.07
CA THR A 162 -6.55 0.67 2.85
C THR A 162 -6.22 -0.79 3.05
N TRP A 163 -6.67 -1.64 2.12
CA TRP A 163 -6.48 -3.08 2.13
C TRP A 163 -5.74 -3.51 0.86
N LEU A 164 -4.88 -4.51 1.00
CA LEU A 164 -4.07 -5.05 -0.10
C LEU A 164 -4.34 -6.54 -0.28
N GLN A 165 -4.38 -6.97 -1.53
CA GLN A 165 -4.31 -8.37 -1.91
C GLN A 165 -3.12 -8.53 -2.85
N THR A 166 -2.20 -9.43 -2.53
CA THR A 166 -1.08 -9.79 -3.42
C THR A 166 -1.35 -11.09 -4.17
N ARG A 167 -2.09 -12.02 -3.56
CA ARG A 167 -2.52 -13.30 -4.12
C ARG A 167 -3.97 -13.54 -3.74
N GLN A 168 -4.78 -14.08 -4.65
CA GLN A 168 -6.21 -14.27 -4.41
C GLN A 168 -6.48 -15.22 -3.23
N ARG A 169 -5.75 -16.34 -3.17
CA ARG A 169 -5.91 -17.37 -2.12
C ARG A 169 -5.62 -16.86 -0.70
N ASP A 170 -4.82 -15.80 -0.59
CA ASP A 170 -4.37 -15.23 0.68
C ASP A 170 -5.36 -14.17 1.20
N GLY A 171 -6.28 -13.72 0.35
CA GLY A 171 -7.27 -12.69 0.64
C GLY A 171 -6.67 -11.29 0.84
N PHE A 172 -7.54 -10.36 1.22
CA PHE A 172 -7.15 -9.01 1.58
C PHE A 172 -6.60 -8.95 3.01
N PHE A 173 -5.61 -8.08 3.22
CA PHE A 173 -5.17 -7.66 4.55
C PHE A 173 -5.12 -6.13 4.63
N GLU A 174 -5.45 -5.60 5.80
CA GLU A 174 -5.51 -4.15 6.04
C GLU A 174 -4.09 -3.58 6.14
N ALA A 175 -3.68 -2.70 5.23
CA ALA A 175 -2.35 -2.08 5.23
C ALA A 175 -2.31 -0.76 6.02
N TRP A 176 -3.41 -0.02 6.01
CA TRP A 176 -3.52 1.26 6.70
C TRP A 176 -4.98 1.55 7.12
N SER A 177 -5.18 2.55 7.98
CA SER A 177 -5.94 2.52 9.23
C SER A 177 -6.15 3.91 9.88
N GLY A 178 -6.82 4.90 9.27
CA GLY A 178 -7.01 6.21 9.92
C GLY A 178 -8.16 7.07 9.40
N THR A 179 -7.97 8.39 9.50
CA THR A 179 -8.90 9.41 8.97
C THR A 179 -8.17 10.38 8.03
N PRO A 180 -8.89 11.10 7.15
CA PRO A 180 -8.29 12.14 6.33
C PRO A 180 -7.52 13.21 7.11
N ALA A 181 -8.03 13.64 8.28
CA ALA A 181 -7.31 14.57 9.14
C ALA A 181 -5.96 14.01 9.63
N GLN A 182 -5.90 12.72 9.97
CA GLN A 182 -4.65 12.05 10.35
C GLN A 182 -3.68 11.95 9.16
N LEU A 183 -4.19 11.66 7.96
CA LEU A 183 -3.37 11.66 6.74
C LEU A 183 -2.75 13.03 6.49
N GLN A 184 -3.53 14.10 6.58
CA GLN A 184 -3.01 15.47 6.41
C GLN A 184 -1.92 15.81 7.44
N GLN A 185 -2.06 15.36 8.69
CA GLN A 185 -1.05 15.59 9.73
C GLN A 185 0.22 14.80 9.44
N ALA A 186 0.10 13.58 8.90
CA ALA A 186 1.24 12.75 8.52
C ALA A 186 2.02 13.34 7.33
N SER A 187 1.33 13.91 6.33
CA SER A 187 1.95 14.51 5.15
C SER A 187 2.66 15.86 5.41
N LYS A 188 2.43 16.49 6.56
CA LYS A 188 3.05 17.78 6.95
C LYS A 188 4.37 17.62 7.72
N LYS A 189 4.79 16.38 7.99
CA LYS A 189 6.05 16.05 8.69
C LYS A 189 7.11 15.63 7.68
#